data_AF-A0A9D1T5Y0-F1
#
_entry.id   AF-A0A9D1T5Y0-F1
#
_cell.length_a   1.000
_cell.length_b   1.000
_cell.length_c   1.000
_cell.angle_alpha   90.00
_cell.angle_beta   90.00
_cell.angle_gamma   90.00
#
_symmetry.space_group_name_H-M   'P 1'
#
loop_
_entity.id
_entity.type
_entity.pdbx_description
1 polymer ?
#
loop_
_entity_poly.entity_id
_entity_poly.type
_entity_poly.pdbx_seq_one_letter_code
_entity_poly.pdbx_strand_id
1 'polypeptide(L)'
;MYYEVFIDVLFVINFVMDYFLLRLACRLLGHSATWLRSLAGAAIGAAGICLLAVFPMGRILNTILIHVVVNTIMVRFGCNLKKWREIAQGVLVLYGAGFLLGGMLLMLQRATGSRGVRAFFLLGTVSYMLLAAGIRVCSRAKRKRARLLRVWLYANGKCHEGRGLYDTGNQLWDPVSNKPVSIGDSAILETLFSPQVRDGLLKFGEGENPVDAGLLVSLHPHFLPFSSVGCPHGTALAVTLDYLCVEGLEVHKVITRPVIAFPRENSSFSGDYQVILHPNLIDS
;
A
#
# COMPACT_ATOMS: atom_id res chain seq x y z
N MET A 1 39.65 14.58 -34.63
CA MET A 1 39.10 15.12 -33.38
C MET A 1 39.35 14.07 -32.30
N TYR A 2 40.37 14.26 -31.47
CA TYR A 2 40.66 13.35 -30.36
C TYR A 2 39.74 13.71 -29.19
N TYR A 3 38.96 12.75 -28.71
CA TYR A 3 38.14 12.91 -27.52
C TYR A 3 38.90 12.27 -26.35
N GLU A 4 39.30 13.09 -25.38
CA GLU A 4 39.85 12.59 -24.13
C GLU A 4 38.69 12.10 -23.24
N VAL A 5 38.61 10.79 -23.05
CA VAL A 5 37.62 10.17 -22.16
C VAL A 5 38.31 9.86 -20.83
N PHE A 6 37.95 10.63 -19.81
CA PHE A 6 38.37 10.40 -18.44
C PHE A 6 37.59 9.22 -17.85
N ILE A 7 38.22 8.04 -17.80
CA ILE A 7 37.60 6.78 -17.36
C ILE A 7 37.13 6.87 -15.91
N ASP A 8 37.86 7.57 -15.06
CA ASP A 8 37.50 7.88 -13.68
C ASP A 8 36.21 8.70 -13.60
N VAL A 9 36.10 9.77 -14.39
CA VAL A 9 34.87 10.60 -14.44
C VAL A 9 33.70 9.80 -15.00
N LEU A 10 33.93 9.00 -16.05
CA LEU A 10 32.93 8.11 -16.64
C LEU A 10 32.43 7.10 -15.61
N PHE A 11 33.33 6.49 -14.84
CA PHE A 11 32.98 5.54 -13.79
C PHE A 11 32.10 6.20 -12.73
N VAL A 12 32.52 7.35 -12.19
CA VAL A 12 31.79 8.01 -11.10
C VAL A 12 30.40 8.48 -11.56
N ILE A 13 30.29 9.04 -12.77
CA ILE A 13 28.99 9.46 -13.32
C ILE A 13 28.05 8.27 -13.43
N ASN A 14 28.47 7.17 -14.05
CA ASN A 14 27.60 6.00 -14.22
C ASN A 14 27.30 5.35 -12.87
N PHE A 15 28.29 5.22 -11.99
CA PHE A 15 28.11 4.62 -10.67
C PHE A 15 27.04 5.34 -9.84
N VAL A 16 27.09 6.68 -9.76
CA VAL A 16 26.11 7.45 -8.99
C VAL A 16 24.73 7.38 -9.63
N MET A 17 24.65 7.49 -10.96
CA MET A 17 23.36 7.46 -11.67
C MET A 17 22.72 6.07 -11.61
N ASP A 18 23.47 5.01 -11.86
CA ASP A 18 23.02 3.62 -11.74
C ASP A 18 22.56 3.31 -10.32
N TYR A 19 23.26 3.83 -9.31
CA TYR A 19 22.81 3.72 -7.92
C TYR A 19 21.44 4.39 -7.72
N PHE A 20 21.25 5.63 -8.18
CA PHE A 20 19.95 6.30 -8.09
C PHE A 20 18.85 5.53 -8.81
N LEU A 21 19.11 5.02 -10.01
CA LEU A 21 18.16 4.23 -10.79
C LEU A 21 17.79 2.93 -10.09
N LEU A 22 18.76 2.17 -9.58
CA LEU A 22 18.50 0.96 -8.81
C LEU A 22 17.69 1.24 -7.55
N ARG A 23 17.99 2.34 -6.83
CA ARG A 23 17.22 2.73 -5.64
C ARG A 23 15.78 3.16 -5.99
N LEU A 24 15.54 3.79 -7.14
CA LEU A 24 14.19 4.09 -7.62
C LEU A 24 13.47 2.81 -8.04
N ALA A 25 14.14 1.95 -8.81
CA ALA A 25 13.58 0.69 -9.29
C ALA A 25 13.17 -0.23 -8.13
N CYS A 26 14.02 -0.40 -7.11
CA CYS A 26 13.68 -1.17 -5.91
C CYS A 26 12.41 -0.65 -5.23
N ARG A 27 12.25 0.68 -5.11
CA ARG A 27 11.07 1.30 -4.48
C ARG A 27 9.80 1.08 -5.30
N LEU A 28 9.90 1.20 -6.62
CA LEU A 28 8.77 1.01 -7.54
C LEU A 28 8.31 -0.46 -7.59
N LEU A 29 9.25 -1.40 -7.54
CA LEU A 29 8.97 -2.84 -7.48
C LEU A 29 8.50 -3.31 -6.10
N GLY A 30 8.53 -2.44 -5.07
CA GLY A 30 8.18 -2.82 -3.70
C GLY A 30 9.19 -3.75 -3.02
N HIS A 31 10.38 -3.95 -3.61
CA HIS A 31 11.42 -4.81 -3.05
C HIS A 31 12.34 -4.06 -2.09
N SER A 32 12.68 -4.70 -0.98
CA SER A 32 13.55 -4.19 0.08
C SER A 32 15.02 -4.57 -0.14
N ALA A 33 15.53 -4.45 -1.36
CA ALA A 33 16.96 -4.66 -1.59
C ALA A 33 17.79 -3.69 -0.72
N THR A 34 18.77 -4.24 0.01
CA THR A 34 19.67 -3.44 0.86
C THR A 34 20.43 -2.41 0.02
N TRP A 35 20.78 -1.28 0.62
CA TRP A 35 21.53 -0.22 -0.06
C TRP A 35 22.89 -0.71 -0.59
N LEU A 36 23.55 -1.64 0.13
CA LEU A 36 24.80 -2.29 -0.28
C LEU A 36 24.67 -3.07 -1.59
N ARG A 37 23.55 -3.78 -1.79
CA ARG A 37 23.31 -4.51 -3.03
C ARG A 37 23.12 -3.57 -4.20
N SER A 38 22.36 -2.49 -4.02
CA SER A 38 22.22 -1.47 -5.06
C SER A 38 23.56 -0.82 -5.39
N LEU A 39 24.42 -0.61 -4.38
CA LEU A 39 25.78 -0.10 -4.57
C LEU A 39 26.65 -1.07 -5.39
N ALA A 40 26.63 -2.36 -5.06
CA ALA A 40 27.34 -3.39 -5.81
C ALA A 40 26.82 -3.51 -7.25
N GLY A 41 25.50 -3.46 -7.45
CA GLY A 41 24.89 -3.44 -8.78
C GLY A 41 25.37 -2.24 -9.60
N ALA A 42 25.37 -1.04 -9.02
CA ALA A 42 25.86 0.16 -9.68
C ALA A 42 27.36 0.07 -10.04
N ALA A 43 28.18 -0.54 -9.17
CA ALA A 43 29.58 -0.80 -9.48
C ALA A 43 29.74 -1.72 -10.69
N ILE A 44 28.90 -2.76 -10.80
CA ILE A 44 28.89 -3.68 -11.96
C ILE A 44 28.50 -2.91 -13.24
N GLY A 45 27.46 -2.07 -13.17
CA GLY A 45 27.03 -1.23 -14.29
C GLY A 45 28.15 -0.30 -14.79
N ALA A 46 28.70 0.50 -13.88
CA ALA A 46 29.77 1.43 -14.16
C ALA A 46 31.04 0.75 -14.68
N ALA A 47 31.44 -0.38 -14.08
CA ALA A 47 32.58 -1.17 -14.55
C ALA A 47 32.34 -1.76 -15.94
N GLY A 48 31.13 -2.25 -16.22
CA GLY A 48 30.75 -2.78 -17.54
C GLY A 48 30.86 -1.71 -18.64
N ILE A 49 30.38 -0.49 -18.37
CA ILE A 49 30.50 0.64 -19.30
C ILE A 49 31.97 1.03 -19.51
N CYS A 50 32.76 1.11 -18.43
CA CYS A 50 34.18 1.44 -18.52
C CYS A 50 34.98 0.38 -19.30
N LEU A 51 34.70 -0.91 -19.09
CA LEU A 51 35.34 -2.01 -19.80
C LEU A 51 35.08 -1.93 -21.31
N LEU A 52 33.83 -1.68 -21.72
CA LEU A 52 33.45 -1.58 -23.13
C LEU A 52 33.90 -0.28 -23.79
N ALA A 53 34.22 0.76 -23.00
CA ALA A 53 34.87 1.98 -23.47
C ALA A 53 36.36 1.76 -23.77
N VAL A 54 37.06 0.96 -22.96
CA VAL A 54 38.48 0.61 -23.17
C VAL A 54 38.66 -0.44 -24.26
N PHE A 55 37.78 -1.45 -24.32
CA PHE A 55 37.83 -2.54 -25.29
C PHE A 55 36.57 -2.55 -26.18
N PRO A 56 36.48 -1.66 -27.19
CA PRO A 56 35.31 -1.61 -28.05
C PRO A 56 35.25 -2.81 -29.01
N MET A 57 34.15 -3.56 -28.98
CA MET A 57 33.92 -4.71 -29.88
C MET A 57 33.06 -4.38 -31.11
N GLY A 58 32.77 -3.09 -31.33
CA GLY A 58 31.93 -2.58 -32.42
C GLY A 58 30.69 -1.86 -31.92
N ARG A 59 30.20 -0.85 -32.66
CA ARG A 59 29.16 0.08 -32.18
C ARG A 59 27.84 -0.61 -31.83
N ILE A 60 27.38 -1.51 -32.69
CA ILE A 60 26.11 -2.24 -32.50
C ILE A 60 26.26 -3.24 -31.34
N LEU A 61 27.35 -4.01 -31.34
CA LEU A 61 27.61 -5.01 -30.31
C LEU A 61 27.77 -4.36 -28.92
N ASN A 62 28.54 -3.28 -28.80
CA ASN A 62 28.66 -2.53 -27.54
C ASN A 62 27.30 -2.00 -27.05
N THR A 63 26.46 -1.48 -27.95
CA THR A 63 25.10 -1.02 -27.60
C THR A 63 24.28 -2.18 -27.02
N ILE A 64 24.30 -3.35 -27.66
CA ILE A 64 23.59 -4.54 -27.17
C ILE A 64 24.16 -5.00 -25.83
N LEU A 65 25.49 -5.06 -25.69
CA LEU A 65 26.14 -5.50 -24.45
C LEU A 65 25.79 -4.58 -23.27
N ILE A 66 25.80 -3.26 -23.47
CA ILE A 66 25.44 -2.29 -22.42
C ILE A 66 23.96 -2.41 -22.06
N HIS A 67 23.08 -2.26 -23.04
CA HIS A 67 21.64 -2.14 -22.79
C HIS A 67 20.96 -3.48 -22.45
N VAL A 68 21.51 -4.60 -22.89
CA VAL A 68 20.94 -5.92 -22.58
C VAL A 68 21.73 -6.59 -21.48
N VAL A 69 23.03 -6.84 -21.68
CA VAL A 69 23.80 -7.70 -20.77
C VAL A 69 24.13 -6.99 -19.47
N VAL A 70 24.80 -5.83 -19.53
CA VAL A 70 25.25 -5.08 -18.35
C VAL A 70 24.05 -4.66 -17.49
N ASN A 71 23.03 -4.04 -18.10
CA ASN A 71 21.84 -3.61 -17.36
C ASN A 71 21.05 -4.78 -16.73
N THR A 72 20.95 -5.93 -17.41
CA THR A 72 20.28 -7.10 -16.83
C THR A 72 21.05 -7.65 -15.63
N ILE A 73 22.38 -7.76 -15.73
CA ILE A 73 23.23 -8.22 -14.62
C ILE A 73 23.14 -7.24 -13.45
N MET A 74 23.29 -5.93 -13.73
CA MET A 74 23.19 -4.87 -12.76
C MET A 74 21.86 -4.93 -11.98
N VAL A 75 20.73 -5.07 -12.68
CA VAL A 75 19.40 -5.15 -12.06
C VAL A 75 19.23 -6.44 -11.26
N ARG A 76 19.66 -7.59 -11.80
CA ARG A 76 19.59 -8.89 -11.12
C ARG A 76 20.28 -8.84 -9.76
N PHE A 77 21.52 -8.36 -9.72
CA PHE A 77 22.28 -8.28 -8.47
C PHE A 77 21.83 -7.11 -7.59
N GLY A 78 21.65 -5.94 -8.18
CA GLY A 78 21.29 -4.68 -7.51
C GLY A 78 19.93 -4.72 -6.80
N CYS A 79 18.93 -5.36 -7.42
CA CYS A 79 17.57 -5.50 -6.90
C CYS A 79 17.29 -6.87 -6.26
N ASN A 80 18.24 -7.81 -6.29
CA ASN A 80 18.09 -9.19 -5.78
C ASN A 80 16.97 -10.01 -6.44
N LEU A 81 16.81 -9.85 -7.76
CA LEU A 81 15.74 -10.51 -8.51
C LEU A 81 16.20 -11.89 -8.98
N LYS A 82 15.43 -12.93 -8.67
CA LYS A 82 15.80 -14.32 -8.97
C LYS A 82 15.09 -14.84 -10.21
N LYS A 83 13.80 -14.54 -10.35
CA LYS A 83 12.97 -15.05 -11.45
C LYS A 83 13.13 -14.20 -12.70
N TRP A 84 13.10 -14.84 -13.87
CA TRP A 84 13.23 -14.13 -15.15
C TRP A 84 12.14 -13.05 -15.36
N ARG A 85 10.89 -13.34 -14.97
CA ARG A 85 9.78 -12.37 -15.04
C ARG A 85 10.05 -11.12 -14.21
N GLU A 86 10.54 -11.29 -12.98
CA GLU A 86 10.90 -10.19 -12.08
C GLU A 86 12.07 -9.38 -12.65
N ILE A 87 13.09 -10.05 -13.21
CA ILE A 87 14.24 -9.39 -13.84
C ILE A 87 13.80 -8.56 -15.05
N ALA A 88 12.98 -9.11 -15.94
CA ALA A 88 12.45 -8.38 -17.09
C ALA A 88 11.62 -7.15 -16.66
N GLN A 89 10.76 -7.31 -15.65
CA GLN A 89 10.03 -6.19 -15.05
C GLN A 89 10.99 -5.16 -14.43
N GLY A 90 12.05 -5.61 -13.77
CA GLY A 90 13.05 -4.75 -13.16
C GLY A 90 13.85 -3.93 -14.17
N VAL A 91 14.22 -4.53 -15.32
CA VAL A 91 14.88 -3.82 -16.42
C VAL A 91 13.93 -2.80 -17.04
N LEU A 92 12.65 -3.13 -17.24
CA LEU A 92 11.65 -2.19 -17.73
C LEU A 92 11.48 -1.00 -16.78
N VAL A 93 11.38 -1.27 -15.48
CA VAL A 93 11.29 -0.24 -14.44
C VAL A 93 12.56 0.60 -14.38
N LEU A 94 13.75 0.01 -14.56
CA LEU A 94 15.02 0.73 -14.62
C LEU A 94 15.01 1.74 -15.77
N TYR A 95 14.60 1.32 -16.98
CA TYR A 95 14.51 2.22 -18.13
C TYR A 95 13.47 3.32 -17.96
N GLY A 96 12.30 2.99 -17.41
CA GLY A 96 11.29 3.99 -17.06
C GLY A 96 11.79 5.00 -16.03
N ALA A 97 12.48 4.53 -14.98
CA ALA A 97 13.12 5.41 -14.00
C ALA A 97 14.23 6.25 -14.63
N GLY A 98 14.99 5.68 -15.58
CA GLY A 98 16.03 6.36 -16.36
C GLY A 98 15.46 7.52 -17.16
N PHE A 99 14.37 7.28 -17.88
CA PHE A 99 13.65 8.29 -18.63
C PHE A 99 13.15 9.43 -17.72
N LEU A 100 12.53 9.11 -16.59
CA LEU A 100 12.01 10.11 -15.64
C LEU A 100 13.14 10.91 -14.98
N LEU A 101 14.20 10.24 -14.53
CA LEU A 101 15.34 10.88 -13.87
C LEU A 101 16.11 11.78 -14.84
N GLY A 102 16.38 11.28 -16.06
CA GLY A 102 17.01 12.06 -17.12
C GLY A 102 16.17 13.24 -17.57
N GLY A 103 14.85 13.05 -17.70
CA GLY A 103 13.91 14.13 -18.02
C GLY A 103 13.88 15.22 -16.95
N MET A 104 13.80 14.84 -15.67
CA MET A 104 13.83 15.78 -14.54
C MET A 104 15.17 16.53 -14.47
N LEU A 105 16.29 15.82 -14.65
CA LEU A 105 17.62 16.41 -14.70
C LEU A 105 17.73 17.45 -15.82
N LEU A 106 17.28 17.10 -17.02
CA LEU A 106 17.29 18.01 -18.17
C LEU A 106 16.42 19.25 -17.94
N MET A 107 15.22 19.07 -17.35
CA MET A 107 14.34 20.18 -16.98
C MET A 107 15.03 21.13 -15.99
N LEU A 108 15.64 20.61 -14.93
CA LEU A 108 16.35 21.42 -13.94
C LEU A 108 17.58 22.12 -14.52
N GLN A 109 18.34 21.44 -15.39
CA GLN A 109 19.49 22.04 -16.09
C GLN A 109 19.04 23.21 -16.99
N ARG A 110 17.91 23.08 -17.68
CA ARG A 110 17.34 24.15 -18.50
C ARG A 110 16.84 25.32 -17.65
N ALA A 111 16.18 25.04 -16.52
CA ALA A 111 15.65 26.07 -15.65
C ALA A 111 16.74 26.86 -14.91
N THR A 112 17.82 26.21 -14.49
CA THR A 112 18.90 26.83 -13.72
C THR A 112 20.05 27.36 -14.59
N GLY A 113 20.10 27.00 -15.88
CA GLY A 113 21.23 27.29 -16.78
C GLY A 113 22.55 26.62 -16.38
N SER A 114 22.56 25.78 -15.34
CA SER A 114 23.78 25.21 -14.76
C SER A 114 24.32 24.05 -15.60
N ARG A 115 25.62 24.09 -15.91
CA ARG A 115 26.33 23.06 -16.69
C ARG A 115 27.58 22.58 -15.97
N GLY A 116 28.09 21.43 -16.39
CA GLY A 116 29.30 20.81 -15.86
C GLY A 116 29.03 19.72 -14.82
N VAL A 117 30.10 18.99 -14.46
CA VAL A 117 30.03 17.76 -13.65
C VAL A 117 29.46 18.01 -12.25
N ARG A 118 29.85 19.11 -11.58
CA ARG A 118 29.31 19.46 -10.25
C ARG A 118 27.81 19.73 -10.30
N ALA A 119 27.36 20.52 -11.28
CA ALA A 119 25.95 20.80 -11.48
C ALA A 119 25.17 19.52 -11.84
N PHE A 120 25.76 18.61 -12.64
CA PHE A 120 25.16 17.32 -12.97
C PHE A 120 24.87 16.48 -11.72
N PHE A 121 25.83 16.35 -10.79
CA PHE A 121 25.62 15.60 -9.55
C PHE A 121 24.61 16.27 -8.60
N LEU A 122 24.69 17.59 -8.45
CA LEU A 122 23.74 18.34 -7.61
C LEU A 122 22.31 18.19 -8.13
N LEU A 123 22.10 18.52 -9.41
CA LEU A 123 20.78 18.44 -10.03
C LEU A 123 20.31 16.99 -10.15
N GLY A 124 21.20 16.02 -10.39
CA GLY A 124 20.87 14.59 -10.40
C GLY A 124 20.37 14.12 -9.04
N THR A 125 21.01 14.58 -7.97
CA THR A 125 20.58 14.30 -6.59
C THR A 125 19.23 14.92 -6.29
N VAL A 126 19.00 16.18 -6.69
CA VAL A 126 17.70 16.86 -6.54
C VAL A 126 16.60 16.09 -7.31
N SER A 127 16.86 15.73 -8.57
CA SER A 127 15.94 14.94 -9.40
C SER A 127 15.58 13.60 -8.74
N TYR A 128 16.58 12.88 -8.22
CA TYR A 128 16.36 11.63 -7.50
C TYR A 128 15.50 11.84 -6.24
N MET A 129 15.79 12.89 -5.45
CA MET A 129 15.04 13.18 -4.23
C MET A 129 13.58 13.54 -4.52
N LEU A 130 13.32 14.33 -5.55
CA LEU A 130 11.96 14.69 -5.98
C LEU A 130 11.18 13.45 -6.43
N LEU A 131 11.78 12.61 -7.27
CA LEU A 131 11.14 11.36 -7.71
C LEU A 131 10.91 10.40 -6.55
N ALA A 132 11.88 10.23 -5.65
CA ALA A 132 11.73 9.38 -4.47
C ALA A 132 10.65 9.90 -3.51
N ALA A 133 10.53 11.22 -3.34
CA ALA A 133 9.47 11.84 -2.57
C ALA A 133 8.09 11.63 -3.22
N GLY A 134 7.98 11.83 -4.54
CA GLY A 134 6.76 11.57 -5.31
C GLY A 134 6.30 10.11 -5.17
N ILE A 135 7.20 9.15 -5.35
CA ILE A 135 6.90 7.72 -5.15
C ILE A 135 6.39 7.49 -3.72
N ARG A 136 7.06 8.05 -2.70
CA ARG A 136 6.65 7.89 -1.30
C ARG A 136 5.26 8.47 -1.02
N VAL A 137 4.93 9.64 -1.56
CA VAL A 137 3.62 10.27 -1.42
C VAL A 137 2.54 9.42 -2.09
N CYS A 138 2.78 8.99 -3.34
CA CYS A 138 1.86 8.10 -4.06
C CYS A 138 1.65 6.77 -3.34
N SER A 139 2.72 6.14 -2.83
CA SER A 139 2.62 4.90 -2.06
C SER A 139 1.87 5.08 -0.72
N ARG A 140 1.99 6.25 -0.08
CA ARG A 140 1.21 6.57 1.13
C ARG A 140 -0.26 6.79 0.80
N ALA A 141 -0.56 7.53 -0.26
CA ALA A 141 -1.92 7.73 -0.73
C ALA A 141 -2.58 6.39 -1.12
N LYS A 142 -1.87 5.53 -1.83
CA LYS A 142 -2.33 4.17 -2.17
C LYS A 142 -2.61 3.35 -0.91
N ARG A 143 -1.71 3.38 0.09
CA ARG A 143 -1.92 2.68 1.38
C ARG A 143 -3.11 3.20 2.17
N LYS A 144 -3.32 4.52 2.20
CA LYS A 144 -4.52 5.11 2.84
C LYS A 144 -5.80 4.64 2.16
N ARG A 145 -5.84 4.65 0.82
CA ARG A 145 -6.99 4.16 0.05
C ARG A 145 -7.22 2.66 0.22
N ALA A 146 -6.15 1.86 0.27
CA ALA A 146 -6.25 0.41 0.47
C ALA A 146 -6.84 0.02 1.85
N ARG A 147 -6.83 0.93 2.83
CA ARG A 147 -7.50 0.71 4.11
C ARG A 147 -9.01 0.97 4.06
N LEU A 148 -9.52 1.65 3.04
CA LEU A 148 -10.96 1.87 2.89
C LEU A 148 -11.50 0.89 1.86
N LEU A 149 -12.32 -0.04 2.34
CA LEU A 149 -12.93 -1.10 1.56
C LEU A 149 -14.42 -0.81 1.40
N ARG A 150 -15.00 -1.21 0.27
CA ARG A 150 -16.46 -1.19 0.12
C ARG A 150 -17.02 -2.38 0.89
N VAL A 151 -18.11 -2.13 1.61
CA VAL A 151 -18.76 -3.15 2.43
C VAL A 151 -20.26 -3.16 2.16
N TRP A 152 -20.83 -4.37 2.14
CA TRP A 152 -22.27 -4.59 2.16
C TRP A 152 -22.60 -5.46 3.34
N LEU A 153 -23.46 -4.95 4.22
CA LEU A 153 -23.97 -5.65 5.38
C LEU A 153 -25.38 -6.13 5.07
N TYR A 154 -25.65 -7.41 5.28
CA TYR A 154 -26.96 -8.02 5.02
C TYR A 154 -27.58 -8.52 6.31
N ALA A 155 -28.82 -8.13 6.55
CA ALA A 155 -29.62 -8.61 7.68
C ALA A 155 -31.09 -8.71 7.27
N ASN A 156 -31.68 -9.90 7.41
CA ASN A 156 -33.10 -10.16 7.18
C ASN A 156 -33.59 -9.63 5.81
N GLY A 157 -32.83 -9.90 4.75
CA GLY A 157 -33.16 -9.50 3.39
C GLY A 157 -32.92 -8.01 3.06
N LYS A 158 -32.54 -7.17 4.03
CA LYS A 158 -32.09 -5.80 3.80
C LYS A 158 -30.58 -5.74 3.63
N CYS A 159 -30.12 -4.74 2.88
CA CYS A 159 -28.71 -4.49 2.60
C CYS A 159 -28.36 -3.04 2.91
N HIS A 160 -27.24 -2.83 3.60
CA HIS A 160 -26.62 -1.52 3.78
C HIS A 160 -25.27 -1.49 3.05
N GLU A 161 -25.14 -0.57 2.11
CA GLU A 161 -23.87 -0.28 1.42
C GLU A 161 -23.13 0.83 2.16
N GLY A 162 -21.83 0.61 2.42
CA GLY A 162 -20.99 1.57 3.12
C GLY A 162 -19.51 1.42 2.82
N ARG A 163 -18.69 2.16 3.57
CA ARG A 163 -17.24 2.05 3.55
C ARG A 163 -16.74 1.52 4.89
N GLY A 164 -15.88 0.50 4.83
CA GLY A 164 -15.22 -0.10 5.98
C GLY A 164 -13.74 0.27 6.04
N LEU A 165 -13.26 0.73 7.19
CA LEU A 165 -11.85 0.92 7.48
C LEU A 165 -11.24 -0.43 7.92
N TYR A 166 -10.40 -1.04 7.09
CA TYR A 166 -9.53 -2.13 7.51
C TYR A 166 -8.51 -1.62 8.52
N ASP A 167 -8.74 -1.99 9.78
CA ASP A 167 -7.93 -1.57 10.91
C ASP A 167 -7.16 -2.75 11.48
N THR A 168 -5.86 -2.81 11.16
CA THR A 168 -4.94 -3.81 11.74
C THR A 168 -4.80 -3.71 13.25
N GLY A 169 -5.23 -2.59 13.87
CA GLY A 169 -5.22 -2.40 15.32
C GLY A 169 -6.45 -2.94 16.04
N ASN A 170 -7.53 -3.29 15.31
CA ASN A 170 -8.71 -3.86 15.92
C ASN A 170 -8.42 -5.29 16.39
N GLN A 171 -8.46 -5.51 17.70
CA GLN A 171 -8.28 -6.80 18.37
C GLN A 171 -9.54 -7.25 19.11
N LEU A 172 -10.70 -6.65 18.81
CA LEU A 172 -11.94 -6.96 19.50
C LEU A 172 -12.45 -8.36 19.12
N TRP A 173 -12.63 -9.19 20.13
CA TRP A 173 -13.15 -10.54 19.99
C TRP A 173 -14.40 -10.72 20.83
N ASP A 174 -15.38 -11.41 20.25
CA ASP A 174 -16.59 -11.81 20.96
C ASP A 174 -16.28 -13.09 21.77
N PRO A 175 -16.33 -13.05 23.11
CA PRO A 175 -16.06 -14.21 23.95
C PRO A 175 -17.20 -15.24 23.93
N VAL A 176 -18.41 -14.86 23.50
CA VAL A 176 -19.59 -15.75 23.42
C VAL A 176 -19.53 -16.58 22.14
N SER A 177 -19.34 -15.92 20.99
CA SER A 177 -19.27 -16.63 19.69
C SER A 177 -17.87 -17.04 19.26
N ASN A 178 -16.84 -16.60 19.99
CA ASN A 178 -15.42 -16.78 19.66
C ASN A 178 -15.08 -16.33 18.23
N LYS A 179 -15.56 -15.14 17.87
CA LYS A 179 -15.38 -14.55 16.53
C LYS A 179 -14.72 -13.16 16.61
N PRO A 180 -13.97 -12.78 15.57
CA PRO A 180 -13.52 -11.40 15.41
C PRO A 180 -14.70 -10.44 15.22
N VAL A 181 -14.64 -9.27 15.85
CA VAL A 181 -15.73 -8.29 15.88
C VAL A 181 -15.36 -7.04 15.11
N SER A 182 -16.19 -6.66 14.15
CA SER A 182 -16.09 -5.35 13.48
C SER A 182 -17.00 -4.33 14.18
N ILE A 183 -16.63 -3.05 14.16
CA ILE A 183 -17.39 -2.00 14.85
C ILE A 183 -18.17 -1.20 13.81
N GLY A 184 -19.48 -1.06 13.96
CA GLY A 184 -20.35 -0.32 13.04
C GLY A 184 -20.86 0.99 13.64
N ASP A 185 -21.11 1.97 12.77
CA ASP A 185 -21.84 3.19 13.12
C ASP A 185 -23.31 2.86 13.38
N SER A 186 -23.88 3.48 14.42
CA SER A 186 -25.31 3.47 14.72
C SER A 186 -26.21 3.76 13.52
N ALA A 187 -25.78 4.59 12.56
CA ALA A 187 -26.55 4.87 11.33
C ALA A 187 -26.87 3.62 10.50
N ILE A 188 -26.05 2.56 10.60
CA ILE A 188 -26.28 1.27 9.93
C ILE A 188 -27.49 0.55 10.53
N LEU A 189 -27.75 0.72 11.83
CA LEU A 189 -28.92 0.13 12.47
C LEU A 189 -30.22 0.71 11.91
N GLU A 190 -30.21 2.00 11.56
CA GLU A 190 -31.37 2.70 10.99
C GLU A 190 -31.74 2.20 9.58
N THR A 191 -30.74 1.77 8.80
CA THR A 191 -30.96 1.27 7.44
C THR A 191 -31.33 -0.22 7.43
N LEU A 192 -30.66 -1.03 8.25
CA LEU A 192 -30.86 -2.47 8.28
C LEU A 192 -32.11 -2.91 9.04
N PHE A 193 -32.54 -2.18 10.07
CA PHE A 193 -33.64 -2.61 10.93
C PHE A 193 -34.83 -1.65 10.89
N SER A 194 -36.04 -2.16 11.13
CA SER A 194 -37.21 -1.31 11.34
C SER A 194 -37.09 -0.57 12.68
N PRO A 195 -37.76 0.59 12.86
CA PRO A 195 -37.70 1.36 14.10
C PRO A 195 -38.01 0.53 15.36
N GLN A 196 -38.96 -0.41 15.26
CA GLN A 196 -39.36 -1.28 16.38
C GLN A 196 -38.23 -2.22 16.83
N VAL A 197 -37.54 -2.82 15.87
CA VAL A 197 -36.44 -3.76 16.12
C VAL A 197 -35.21 -3.02 16.62
N ARG A 198 -34.92 -1.85 16.03
CA ARG A 198 -33.84 -0.96 16.48
C ARG A 198 -34.05 -0.54 17.94
N ASP A 199 -35.25 -0.08 18.29
CA ASP A 199 -35.54 0.34 19.66
C ASP A 199 -35.44 -0.85 20.63
N GLY A 200 -35.89 -2.04 20.22
CA GLY A 200 -35.69 -3.28 20.98
C GLY A 200 -34.22 -3.66 21.17
N LEU A 201 -33.37 -3.43 20.16
CA LEU A 201 -31.92 -3.65 20.22
C LEU A 201 -31.24 -2.63 21.14
N LEU A 202 -31.57 -1.35 21.02
CA LEU A 202 -30.98 -0.28 21.84
C LEU A 202 -31.36 -0.42 23.33
N LYS A 203 -32.59 -0.84 23.61
CA LYS A 203 -33.11 -1.12 24.97
C LYS A 203 -32.84 -2.55 25.45
N PHE A 204 -32.12 -3.37 24.66
CA PHE A 204 -31.76 -4.71 25.06
C PHE A 204 -31.00 -4.66 26.39
N GLY A 205 -31.40 -5.46 27.37
CA GLY A 205 -30.83 -5.45 28.73
C GLY A 205 -31.52 -4.52 29.75
N GLU A 206 -32.49 -3.70 29.35
CA GLU A 206 -33.23 -2.79 30.24
C GLU A 206 -34.56 -3.39 30.77
N GLY A 207 -34.80 -4.68 30.54
CA GLY A 207 -35.93 -5.43 31.11
C GLY A 207 -37.28 -5.26 30.40
N GLU A 208 -37.33 -4.56 29.26
CA GLU A 208 -38.54 -4.48 28.43
C GLU A 208 -38.64 -5.67 27.47
N ASN A 209 -39.82 -6.30 27.39
CA ASN A 209 -40.09 -7.38 26.42
C ASN A 209 -40.22 -6.79 25.01
N PRO A 210 -39.34 -7.17 24.08
CA PRO A 210 -39.39 -6.62 22.74
C PRO A 210 -40.56 -7.20 21.93
N VAL A 211 -41.13 -6.36 21.06
CA VAL A 211 -42.32 -6.66 20.23
C VAL A 211 -42.05 -7.76 19.19
N ASP A 212 -40.79 -7.93 18.76
CA ASP A 212 -40.37 -8.91 17.73
C ASP A 212 -39.30 -9.88 18.26
N ALA A 213 -39.68 -10.73 19.21
CA ALA A 213 -38.76 -11.68 19.86
C ALA A 213 -38.04 -12.63 18.88
N GLY A 214 -38.71 -13.08 17.81
CA GLY A 214 -38.12 -14.04 16.86
C GLY A 214 -36.95 -13.46 16.06
N LEU A 215 -37.06 -12.22 15.60
CA LEU A 215 -35.98 -11.55 14.84
C LEU A 215 -34.81 -11.21 15.76
N LEU A 216 -35.08 -10.75 16.98
CA LEU A 216 -34.03 -10.45 17.97
C LEU A 216 -33.25 -11.70 18.36
N VAL A 217 -33.91 -12.86 18.50
CA VAL A 217 -33.22 -14.13 18.76
C VAL A 217 -32.26 -14.48 17.63
N SER A 218 -32.64 -14.27 16.36
CA SER A 218 -31.75 -14.56 15.22
C SER A 218 -30.49 -13.70 15.18
N LEU A 219 -30.56 -12.46 15.69
CA LEU A 219 -29.44 -11.52 15.73
C LEU A 219 -28.46 -11.78 16.88
N HIS A 220 -28.78 -12.68 17.83
CA HIS A 220 -27.96 -13.00 19.00
C HIS A 220 -27.38 -11.75 19.71
N PRO A 221 -28.21 -10.74 20.05
CA PRO A 221 -27.75 -9.51 20.67
C PRO A 221 -27.12 -9.77 22.03
N HIS A 222 -25.96 -9.18 22.28
CA HIS A 222 -25.29 -9.21 23.59
C HIS A 222 -24.35 -8.01 23.73
N PHE A 223 -24.02 -7.64 24.96
CA PHE A 223 -23.06 -6.55 25.19
C PHE A 223 -21.63 -7.07 25.27
N LEU A 224 -20.73 -6.33 24.62
CA LEU A 224 -19.29 -6.55 24.68
C LEU A 224 -18.60 -5.35 25.34
N PRO A 225 -17.72 -5.58 26.32
CA PRO A 225 -16.82 -4.54 26.77
C PRO A 225 -15.79 -4.26 25.67
N PHE A 226 -15.48 -2.98 25.45
CA PHE A 226 -14.41 -2.57 24.56
C PHE A 226 -13.64 -1.39 25.16
N SER A 227 -12.41 -1.22 24.70
CA SER A 227 -11.59 -0.07 25.06
C SER A 227 -11.14 0.62 23.79
N SER A 228 -11.29 1.95 23.75
CA SER A 228 -10.84 2.79 22.64
C SER A 228 -10.07 4.01 23.15
N VAL A 229 -9.47 4.76 22.24
CA VAL A 229 -8.76 6.00 22.59
C VAL A 229 -9.78 7.02 23.11
N GLY A 230 -9.72 7.31 24.41
CA GLY A 230 -10.64 8.22 25.09
C GLY A 230 -11.83 7.54 25.78
N CYS A 231 -12.04 6.23 25.57
CA CYS A 231 -13.04 5.45 26.29
C CYS A 231 -12.44 4.11 26.78
N PRO A 232 -11.84 4.07 27.99
CA PRO A 232 -11.19 2.87 28.51
C PRO A 232 -12.17 1.76 28.93
N HIS A 233 -13.42 2.11 29.26
CA HIS A 233 -14.44 1.19 29.78
C HIS A 233 -15.76 1.28 29.01
N GLY A 234 -15.68 1.20 27.68
CA GLY A 234 -16.85 1.28 26.81
C GLY A 234 -17.64 -0.03 26.75
N THR A 235 -18.92 0.09 26.43
CA THR A 235 -19.79 -1.06 26.11
C THR A 235 -20.41 -0.89 24.73
N ALA A 236 -20.38 -1.94 23.93
CA ALA A 236 -20.98 -1.98 22.61
C ALA A 236 -22.01 -3.10 22.51
N LEU A 237 -23.11 -2.83 21.81
CA LEU A 237 -24.10 -3.85 21.47
C LEU A 237 -23.61 -4.64 20.27
N ALA A 238 -23.30 -5.92 20.47
CA ALA A 238 -22.94 -6.83 19.39
C ALA A 238 -24.18 -7.53 18.85
N VAL A 239 -24.27 -7.61 17.53
CA VAL A 239 -25.27 -8.38 16.80
C VAL A 239 -24.61 -9.21 15.72
N THR A 240 -25.18 -10.37 15.44
CA THR A 240 -24.77 -11.25 14.34
C THR A 240 -25.64 -10.98 13.13
N LEU A 241 -25.02 -10.56 12.02
CA LEU A 241 -25.73 -10.33 10.75
C LEU A 241 -25.70 -11.59 9.87
N ASP A 242 -26.36 -11.60 8.72
CA ASP A 242 -26.37 -12.75 7.81
C ASP A 242 -25.04 -12.83 7.04
N TYR A 243 -24.67 -11.73 6.39
CA TYR A 243 -23.47 -11.64 5.57
C TYR A 243 -22.79 -10.28 5.69
N LEU A 244 -21.46 -10.30 5.56
CA LEU A 244 -20.63 -9.12 5.29
C LEU A 244 -19.83 -9.40 4.03
N CYS A 245 -20.12 -8.66 2.97
CA CYS A 245 -19.35 -8.68 1.74
C CYS A 245 -18.33 -7.54 1.78
N VAL A 246 -17.07 -7.83 1.49
CA VAL A 246 -15.97 -6.86 1.47
C VAL A 246 -15.32 -6.87 0.10
N GLU A 247 -15.22 -5.69 -0.50
CA GLU A 247 -14.56 -5.47 -1.79
C GLU A 247 -13.49 -4.38 -1.68
N GLY A 248 -12.30 -4.71 -2.15
CA GLY A 248 -11.16 -3.82 -2.31
C GLY A 248 -10.37 -4.14 -3.56
N LEU A 249 -9.26 -3.42 -3.78
CA LEU A 249 -8.42 -3.60 -4.97
C LEU A 249 -7.83 -5.02 -5.13
N GLU A 250 -7.63 -5.72 -4.00
CA GLU A 250 -7.00 -7.05 -3.97
C GLU A 250 -7.80 -8.04 -3.08
N VAL A 251 -8.98 -7.64 -2.62
CA VAL A 251 -9.78 -8.40 -1.64
C VAL A 251 -11.22 -8.47 -2.12
N HIS A 252 -11.74 -9.68 -2.32
CA HIS A 252 -13.15 -9.95 -2.51
C HIS A 252 -13.54 -11.10 -1.60
N LYS A 253 -14.28 -10.82 -0.52
CA LYS A 253 -14.63 -11.82 0.49
C LYS A 253 -16.08 -11.70 0.91
N VAL A 254 -16.69 -12.85 1.18
CA VAL A 254 -18.01 -12.96 1.79
C VAL A 254 -17.85 -13.67 3.12
N ILE A 255 -18.15 -12.96 4.21
CA ILE A 255 -18.13 -13.50 5.56
C ILE A 255 -19.56 -13.85 5.95
N THR A 256 -19.77 -15.10 6.36
CA THR A 256 -21.07 -15.58 6.84
C THR A 256 -21.18 -15.42 8.36
N ARG A 257 -22.34 -14.99 8.83
CA ARG A 257 -22.60 -14.72 10.25
C ARG A 257 -21.53 -13.85 10.94
N PRO A 258 -21.20 -12.67 10.38
CA PRO A 258 -20.27 -11.73 11.01
C PRO A 258 -20.86 -11.12 12.28
N VAL A 259 -20.02 -10.84 13.27
CA VAL A 259 -20.41 -10.11 14.49
C VAL A 259 -20.03 -8.64 14.32
N ILE A 260 -21.01 -7.75 14.41
CA ILE A 260 -20.84 -6.30 14.33
C ILE A 260 -21.25 -5.68 15.66
N ALA A 261 -20.35 -4.92 16.26
CA ALA A 261 -20.59 -4.19 17.50
C ALA A 261 -20.91 -2.71 17.24
N PHE A 262 -21.94 -2.21 17.92
CA PHE A 262 -22.42 -0.84 17.85
C PHE A 262 -22.21 -0.16 19.20
N PRO A 263 -21.23 0.75 19.33
CA PRO A 263 -20.96 1.47 20.57
C PRO A 263 -22.17 2.32 20.99
N ARG A 264 -22.49 2.33 22.30
CA ARG A 264 -23.56 3.19 22.85
C ARG A 264 -23.16 4.67 22.93
N GLU A 265 -21.89 4.92 23.23
CA GLU A 265 -21.31 6.25 23.22
C GLU A 265 -20.92 6.60 21.77
N ASN A 266 -21.14 7.85 21.35
CA ASN A 266 -20.81 8.33 20.00
C ASN A 266 -19.30 8.20 19.74
N SER A 267 -18.86 7.01 19.33
CA SER A 267 -17.53 6.78 18.80
C SER A 267 -17.43 7.59 17.53
N SER A 268 -16.51 8.54 17.49
CA SER A 268 -16.39 9.49 16.39
C SER A 268 -15.93 8.77 15.11
N PHE A 269 -16.87 8.21 14.36
CA PHE A 269 -16.62 7.78 12.99
C PHE A 269 -16.28 9.04 12.20
N SER A 270 -15.05 9.13 11.68
CA SER A 270 -14.76 10.16 10.67
C SER A 270 -15.61 9.80 9.46
N GLY A 271 -16.40 10.74 8.92
CA GLY A 271 -17.40 10.51 7.86
C GLY A 271 -16.91 9.83 6.56
N ASP A 272 -15.63 9.48 6.48
CA ASP A 272 -15.03 8.65 5.44
C ASP A 272 -15.32 7.15 5.56
N TYR A 273 -15.75 6.63 6.72
CA TYR A 273 -16.12 5.22 6.90
C TYR A 273 -17.23 5.06 7.94
N GLN A 274 -17.97 3.95 7.85
CA GLN A 274 -19.09 3.59 8.73
C GLN A 274 -18.84 2.29 9.48
N VAL A 275 -17.82 1.52 9.09
CA VAL A 275 -17.46 0.25 9.74
C VAL A 275 -15.95 0.23 9.98
N ILE A 276 -15.50 -0.27 11.12
CA ILE A 276 -14.11 -0.62 11.40
C ILE A 276 -14.01 -2.15 11.29
N LEU A 277 -13.37 -2.62 10.22
CA LEU A 277 -13.25 -4.04 9.89
C LEU A 277 -12.12 -4.69 10.68
N HIS A 278 -12.42 -5.84 11.28
CA HIS A 278 -11.43 -6.65 11.99
C HIS A 278 -10.46 -7.35 11.00
N PRO A 279 -9.14 -7.34 11.24
CA PRO A 279 -8.16 -7.84 10.28
C PRO A 279 -8.30 -9.34 10.00
N ASN A 280 -8.57 -10.15 11.03
CA ASN A 280 -8.81 -11.59 10.88
C ASN A 280 -10.01 -11.96 9.99
N LEU A 281 -10.92 -11.04 9.65
CA LEU A 281 -11.97 -11.32 8.67
C LEU A 281 -11.47 -11.22 7.23
N ILE A 282 -10.37 -10.49 7.02
CA ILE A 282 -9.79 -10.19 5.72
C ILE A 282 -8.53 -10.99 5.45
N ASP A 283 -7.74 -11.28 6.48
CA ASP A 283 -6.45 -11.99 6.36
C ASP A 283 -6.59 -13.52 6.48
N SER A 284 -7.77 -14.04 6.84
CA SER A 284 -8.05 -15.47 7.03
C SER A 284 -8.11 -16.30 5.75
#